data_AF-A0A7C6DUS5-F1
#
_entry.id   AF-A0A7C6DUS5-F1
#
_cell.length_a   1.000
_cell.length_b   1.000
_cell.length_c   1.000
_cell.angle_alpha   90.00
_cell.angle_beta   90.00
_cell.angle_gamma   90.00
#
_symmetry.space_group_name_H-M   'P 1'
#
loop_
_entity.id
_entity.type
_entity.pdbx_description
1 polymer ?
#
loop_
_entity_poly.entity_id
_entity_poly.type
_entity_poly.pdbx_seq_one_letter_code
_entity_poly.pdbx_strand_id
1 'polypeptide(L)'
;TVEASKKRIIACATAAQWMGAQVVVFHVGYYGGKTPKQVYNECLKTLKDVTETLESLGIDVKLGLETTGKPSQFGTLEEILGLCEQIEQTQPVIDWAHLHARDRGRFKTAGDFRKVVEEIERRLGLEVVKNMHCHFTKVEFTEKGEKRHHTLDEEPYGPDFSALAKVIAEFKLNPVIISESPILDLDAIKMRDILMKELKG
;
A
#
# COMPACT_ATOMS: atom_id res chain seq x y z
N THR A 1 -1.05 23.22 3.04
CA THR A 1 0.39 23.38 3.35
C THR A 1 0.92 22.11 3.99
N VAL A 2 2.23 21.89 3.98
CA VAL A 2 2.87 20.73 4.62
C VAL A 2 2.52 20.66 6.11
N GLU A 3 2.58 21.79 6.83
CA GLU A 3 2.22 21.85 8.27
C GLU A 3 0.79 21.39 8.57
N ALA A 4 -0.17 21.75 7.71
CA ALA A 4 -1.55 21.29 7.90
C ALA A 4 -1.68 19.78 7.68
N SER A 5 -0.88 19.20 6.76
CA SER A 5 -0.84 17.74 6.56
C SER A 5 -0.22 17.03 7.76
N LYS A 6 0.90 17.53 8.30
CA LYS A 6 1.53 16.97 9.51
C LYS A 6 0.53 16.92 10.67
N LYS A 7 -0.16 18.03 10.95
CA LYS A 7 -1.17 18.11 12.02
C LYS A 7 -2.30 17.09 11.84
N ARG A 8 -2.76 16.87 10.60
CA ARG A 8 -3.79 15.85 10.32
C ARG A 8 -3.28 14.44 10.57
N ILE A 9 -2.07 14.11 10.11
CA ILE A 9 -1.49 12.77 10.34
C ILE A 9 -1.35 12.51 11.84
N ILE A 10 -0.82 13.48 12.60
CA ILE A 10 -0.68 13.35 14.06
C ILE A 10 -2.06 13.17 14.71
N ALA A 11 -3.05 13.98 14.36
CA ALA A 11 -4.41 13.84 14.91
C ALA A 11 -5.03 12.46 14.58
N CYS A 12 -4.85 11.97 13.35
CA CYS A 12 -5.31 10.64 12.95
C CYS A 12 -4.60 9.53 13.74
N ALA A 13 -3.28 9.61 13.90
CA ALA A 13 -2.50 8.63 14.66
C ALA A 13 -2.89 8.62 16.15
N THR A 14 -3.14 9.79 16.75
CA THR A 14 -3.67 9.90 18.11
C THR A 14 -5.03 9.20 18.24
N ALA A 15 -5.95 9.47 17.32
CA ALA A 15 -7.26 8.82 17.31
C ALA A 15 -7.17 7.31 17.08
N ALA A 16 -6.29 6.88 16.17
CA ALA A 16 -6.02 5.47 15.89
C ALA A 16 -5.51 4.74 17.15
N GLN A 17 -4.62 5.37 17.93
CA GLN A 17 -4.14 4.81 19.19
C GLN A 17 -5.29 4.62 20.20
N TRP A 18 -6.20 5.61 20.33
CA TRP A 18 -7.37 5.48 21.20
C TRP A 18 -8.30 4.34 20.80
N MET A 19 -8.35 4.01 19.50
CA MET A 19 -9.15 2.91 18.97
C MET A 19 -8.42 1.55 19.00
N GLY A 20 -7.14 1.52 19.37
CA GLY A 20 -6.30 0.31 19.28
C GLY A 20 -5.96 -0.10 17.85
N ALA A 21 -6.07 0.82 16.88
CA ALA A 21 -5.66 0.57 15.50
C ALA A 21 -4.12 0.55 15.39
N GLN A 22 -3.59 -0.32 14.53
CA GLN A 22 -2.15 -0.55 14.41
C GLN A 22 -1.47 0.35 13.37
N VAL A 23 -2.22 0.84 12.38
CA VAL A 23 -1.68 1.62 11.26
C VAL A 23 -2.63 2.73 10.82
N VAL A 24 -2.06 3.88 10.44
CA VAL A 24 -2.75 4.93 9.67
C VAL A 24 -2.20 4.94 8.25
N VAL A 25 -3.04 4.60 7.28
CA VAL A 25 -2.66 4.52 5.86
C VAL A 25 -2.94 5.83 5.14
N PHE A 26 -2.02 6.29 4.28
CA PHE A 26 -2.20 7.46 3.44
C PHE A 26 -1.27 7.50 2.23
N HIS A 27 -1.68 8.26 1.22
CA HIS A 27 -0.82 8.65 0.10
C HIS A 27 0.15 9.76 0.53
N VAL A 28 1.44 9.55 0.31
CA VAL A 28 2.51 10.44 0.84
C VAL A 28 2.48 11.84 0.23
N GLY A 29 2.25 11.96 -1.08
CA GLY A 29 2.24 13.27 -1.73
C GLY A 29 2.19 13.27 -3.26
N TYR A 30 2.49 14.43 -3.83
CA TYR A 30 2.51 14.68 -5.29
C TYR A 30 3.85 15.27 -5.70
N TYR A 31 4.30 15.01 -6.93
CA TYR A 31 5.56 15.58 -7.42
C TYR A 31 5.49 17.10 -7.60
N GLY A 32 4.32 17.62 -8.00
CA GLY A 32 4.07 19.07 -8.08
C GLY A 32 5.05 19.84 -8.96
N GLY A 33 5.59 19.21 -10.01
CA GLY A 33 6.58 19.80 -10.92
C GLY A 33 8.03 19.77 -10.43
N LYS A 34 8.28 19.24 -9.22
CA LYS A 34 9.64 18.98 -8.72
C LYS A 34 10.15 17.64 -9.21
N THR A 35 11.46 17.46 -9.17
CA THR A 35 12.08 16.16 -9.48
C THR A 35 11.73 15.11 -8.42
N PRO A 36 11.66 13.81 -8.77
CA PRO A 36 11.42 12.74 -7.79
C PRO A 36 12.38 12.78 -6.59
N LYS A 37 13.66 13.06 -6.83
CA LYS A 37 14.68 13.17 -5.78
C LYS A 37 14.41 14.31 -4.80
N GLN A 38 13.96 15.47 -5.29
CA GLN A 38 13.61 16.60 -4.42
C GLN A 38 12.40 16.25 -3.55
N VAL A 39 11.36 15.66 -4.15
CA VAL A 39 10.15 15.28 -3.42
C VAL A 39 10.44 14.18 -2.40
N TYR A 40 11.24 13.18 -2.75
CA TYR A 40 11.69 12.13 -1.83
C TYR A 40 12.35 12.74 -0.58
N ASN A 41 13.31 13.66 -0.76
CA ASN A 41 14.00 14.30 0.37
C ASN A 41 13.04 15.14 1.24
N GLU A 42 12.08 15.83 0.63
CA GLU A 42 11.06 16.59 1.35
C GLU A 42 10.11 15.68 2.15
N CYS A 43 9.66 14.58 1.55
CA CYS A 43 8.85 13.55 2.20
C CYS A 43 9.59 12.90 3.36
N LEU A 44 10.85 12.50 3.17
CA LEU A 44 11.70 11.92 4.21
C LEU A 44 11.85 12.86 5.41
N LYS A 45 12.18 14.13 5.16
CA LYS A 45 12.28 15.14 6.22
C LYS A 45 10.96 15.32 6.96
N THR A 46 9.85 15.41 6.22
CA THR A 46 8.51 15.64 6.80
C THR A 46 8.07 14.45 7.64
N LEU A 47 8.28 13.23 7.16
CA LEU A 47 7.90 12.01 7.88
C LEU A 47 8.74 11.84 9.14
N LYS A 48 10.05 12.12 9.13
CA LYS A 48 10.88 12.09 10.34
C LYS A 48 10.37 13.02 11.43
N ASP A 49 10.04 14.26 11.06
CA ASP A 49 9.48 15.26 11.98
C ASP A 49 8.12 14.81 12.56
N VAL A 50 7.27 14.18 11.73
CA VAL A 50 6.01 13.57 12.22
C VAL A 50 6.28 12.42 13.17
N THR A 51 7.16 11.47 12.84
CA THR A 51 7.43 10.31 13.70
C THR A 51 8.12 10.70 15.01
N GLU A 52 9.03 11.68 15.00
CA GLU A 52 9.61 12.27 16.22
C GLU A 52 8.52 12.88 17.11
N THR A 53 7.53 13.55 16.51
CA THR A 53 6.39 14.08 17.26
C THR A 53 5.53 12.95 17.84
N LEU A 54 5.22 11.90 17.07
CA LEU A 54 4.45 10.75 17.56
C LEU A 54 5.15 10.04 18.71
N GLU A 55 6.46 9.82 18.61
CA GLU A 55 7.29 9.24 19.66
C GLU A 55 7.25 10.09 20.94
N SER A 56 7.39 11.42 20.81
CA SER A 56 7.31 12.33 21.97
C SER A 56 5.95 12.32 22.68
N LEU A 57 4.89 11.93 21.98
CA LEU A 57 3.53 11.79 22.49
C LEU A 57 3.23 10.37 23.01
N GLY A 58 4.19 9.44 22.91
CA GLY A 58 3.98 8.03 23.26
C GLY A 58 2.96 7.34 22.33
N ILE A 59 2.92 7.73 21.06
CA ILE A 59 2.05 7.13 20.06
C ILE A 59 2.85 6.09 19.28
N ASP A 60 2.43 4.82 19.35
CA ASP A 60 3.12 3.67 18.72
C ASP A 60 2.48 3.20 17.40
N VAL A 61 1.45 3.91 16.93
CA VAL A 61 0.76 3.59 15.67
C VAL A 61 1.71 3.74 14.48
N LYS A 62 1.81 2.73 13.62
CA LYS A 62 2.62 2.78 12.41
C LYS A 62 2.01 3.72 11.37
N LEU A 63 2.85 4.38 10.59
CA LEU A 63 2.43 5.13 9.41
C LEU A 63 2.54 4.23 8.17
N GLY A 64 1.39 3.88 7.59
CA GLY A 64 1.29 3.09 6.37
C GLY A 64 1.46 3.97 5.15
N LEU A 65 2.60 3.84 4.46
CA LEU A 65 2.91 4.61 3.26
C LEU A 65 2.41 3.85 2.04
N GLU A 66 1.34 4.35 1.43
CA GLU A 66 0.66 3.63 0.36
C GLU A 66 1.23 3.95 -1.04
N THR A 67 1.42 2.91 -1.85
CA THR A 67 1.74 3.06 -3.28
C THR A 67 0.58 3.69 -4.03
N THR A 68 0.82 4.54 -5.02
CA THR A 68 -0.26 5.32 -5.68
C THR A 68 -0.41 5.03 -7.17
N GLY A 69 -1.64 5.12 -7.71
CA GLY A 69 -1.94 4.71 -9.08
C GLY A 69 -1.62 5.71 -10.19
N LYS A 70 -1.32 6.98 -9.86
CA LYS A 70 -1.10 8.04 -10.87
C LYS A 70 0.38 8.43 -10.96
N PRO A 71 0.97 8.55 -12.16
CA PRO A 71 2.36 8.99 -12.34
C PRO A 71 2.65 10.41 -11.81
N SER A 72 1.62 11.24 -11.59
CA SER A 72 1.77 12.57 -10.97
C SER A 72 1.89 12.53 -9.44
N GLN A 73 1.56 11.40 -8.82
CA GLN A 73 1.65 11.16 -7.39
C GLN A 73 2.98 10.51 -7.02
N PHE A 74 3.54 10.92 -5.89
CA PHE A 74 4.65 10.23 -5.25
C PHE A 74 4.11 8.92 -4.64
N GLY A 75 4.85 7.82 -4.79
CA GLY A 75 4.41 6.53 -4.27
C GLY A 75 4.61 5.38 -5.27
N THR A 76 5.71 5.40 -6.02
CA THR A 76 6.24 4.17 -6.62
C THR A 76 6.63 3.17 -5.53
N LEU A 77 6.73 1.88 -5.87
CA LEU A 77 7.28 0.87 -4.95
C LEU A 77 8.66 1.30 -4.42
N GLU A 78 9.55 1.76 -5.30
CA GLU A 78 10.91 2.20 -4.92
C GLU A 78 10.95 3.34 -3.91
N GLU A 79 10.10 4.35 -4.12
CA GLU A 79 9.99 5.49 -3.22
C GLU A 79 9.44 5.08 -1.85
N ILE A 80 8.40 4.25 -1.82
CA ILE A 80 7.78 3.79 -0.58
C ILE A 80 8.74 2.93 0.22
N LEU A 81 9.37 1.93 -0.41
CA LEU A 81 10.36 1.08 0.27
C LEU A 81 11.56 1.92 0.72
N GLY A 82 12.02 2.85 -0.10
CA GLY A 82 13.11 3.76 0.27
C GLY A 82 12.81 4.62 1.49
N LEU A 83 11.56 5.06 1.69
CA LEU A 83 11.19 5.77 2.92
C LEU A 83 11.12 4.83 4.12
N CYS A 84 10.58 3.62 3.94
CA CYS A 84 10.44 2.63 5.01
C CYS A 84 11.81 2.13 5.52
N GLU A 85 12.83 2.06 4.66
CA GLU A 85 14.20 1.75 5.07
C GLU A 85 14.81 2.80 6.00
N GLN A 86 14.32 4.04 5.96
CA GLN A 86 14.91 5.18 6.68
C GLN A 86 14.14 5.56 7.94
N ILE A 87 12.93 5.02 8.16
CA ILE A 87 12.02 5.44 9.23
C ILE A 87 11.31 4.23 9.82
N GLU A 88 11.73 3.80 11.00
CA GLU A 88 11.27 2.57 11.66
C GLU A 88 9.76 2.57 11.98
N GLN A 89 9.18 3.72 12.32
CA GLN A 89 7.73 3.83 12.61
C GLN A 89 6.85 3.81 11.36
N THR A 90 7.42 3.56 10.18
CA THR A 90 6.65 3.41 8.93
C THR A 90 6.61 1.96 8.45
N GLN A 91 5.63 1.65 7.62
CA GLN A 91 5.54 0.38 6.90
C GLN A 91 4.96 0.62 5.50
N PRO A 92 5.36 -0.18 4.50
CA PRO A 92 4.77 -0.08 3.17
C PRO A 92 3.32 -0.57 3.20
N VAL A 93 2.45 0.11 2.46
CA VAL A 93 1.12 -0.39 2.12
C VAL A 93 1.06 -0.55 0.61
N ILE A 94 0.92 -1.80 0.17
CA ILE A 94 0.87 -2.09 -1.26
C ILE A 94 -0.57 -2.06 -1.72
N ASP A 95 -0.90 -1.12 -2.58
CA ASP A 95 -2.12 -1.19 -3.35
C ASP A 95 -1.82 -1.81 -4.71
N TRP A 96 -2.35 -3.01 -4.92
CA TRP A 96 -2.15 -3.78 -6.13
C TRP A 96 -2.86 -3.19 -7.35
N ALA A 97 -4.00 -2.54 -7.17
CA ALA A 97 -4.69 -1.80 -8.22
C ALA A 97 -3.89 -0.58 -8.64
N HIS A 98 -3.36 0.18 -7.67
CA HIS A 98 -2.49 1.32 -7.94
C HIS A 98 -1.25 0.90 -8.73
N LEU A 99 -0.52 -0.12 -8.29
CA LEU A 99 0.66 -0.58 -9.03
C LEU A 99 0.28 -1.13 -10.42
N HIS A 100 -0.84 -1.84 -10.54
CA HIS A 100 -1.34 -2.30 -11.84
C HIS A 100 -1.65 -1.14 -12.79
N ALA A 101 -2.34 -0.10 -12.33
CA ALA A 101 -2.66 1.08 -13.12
C ALA A 101 -1.39 1.88 -13.50
N ARG A 102 -0.51 2.12 -12.53
CA ARG A 102 0.75 2.86 -12.73
C ARG A 102 1.66 2.15 -13.74
N ASP A 103 1.74 0.83 -13.65
CA ASP A 103 2.61 0.00 -14.50
C ASP A 103 1.90 -0.48 -15.79
N ARG A 104 0.81 0.19 -16.20
CA ARG A 104 0.08 -0.06 -17.44
C ARG A 104 -0.41 -1.51 -17.61
N GLY A 105 -0.96 -2.06 -16.53
CA GLY A 105 -1.59 -3.37 -16.50
C GLY A 105 -0.63 -4.52 -16.22
N ARG A 106 0.48 -4.28 -15.51
CA ARG A 106 1.55 -5.25 -15.28
C ARG A 106 1.08 -6.55 -14.62
N PHE A 107 0.22 -6.47 -13.60
CA PHE A 107 -0.14 -7.62 -12.78
C PHE A 107 -1.15 -8.53 -13.46
N LYS A 108 -0.65 -9.54 -14.18
CA LYS A 108 -1.47 -10.54 -14.89
C LYS A 108 -1.18 -11.96 -14.43
N THR A 109 -0.03 -12.19 -13.82
CA THR A 109 0.44 -13.52 -13.42
C THR A 109 0.94 -13.50 -11.98
N ALA A 110 0.99 -14.66 -11.33
CA ALA A 110 1.59 -14.79 -9.99
C ALA A 110 3.05 -14.30 -9.96
N GLY A 111 3.79 -14.44 -11.08
CA GLY A 111 5.15 -13.93 -11.19
C GLY A 111 5.28 -12.41 -11.08
N ASP A 112 4.26 -11.66 -11.46
CA ASP A 112 4.27 -10.19 -11.36
C ASP A 112 4.13 -9.74 -9.90
N PHE A 113 3.30 -10.42 -9.12
CA PHE A 113 3.14 -10.23 -7.68
C PHE A 113 4.36 -10.71 -6.91
N ARG A 114 4.90 -11.89 -7.26
CA ARG A 114 6.07 -12.49 -6.61
C ARG A 114 7.25 -11.52 -6.58
N LYS A 115 7.55 -10.85 -7.69
CA LYS A 115 8.64 -9.86 -7.77
C LYS A 115 8.50 -8.73 -6.76
N VAL A 116 7.28 -8.30 -6.45
CA VAL A 116 7.03 -7.23 -5.46
C VAL A 116 7.23 -7.78 -4.05
N VAL A 117 6.71 -8.97 -3.77
CA VAL A 117 6.89 -9.67 -2.48
C VAL A 117 8.38 -9.89 -2.19
N GLU A 118 9.13 -10.43 -3.15
CA GLU A 118 10.58 -10.65 -3.06
C GLU A 118 11.35 -9.34 -2.82
N GLU A 119 10.95 -8.25 -3.49
CA GLU A 119 11.61 -6.96 -3.33
C GLU A 119 11.36 -6.34 -1.95
N ILE A 120 10.15 -6.48 -1.40
CA ILE A 120 9.83 -6.07 -0.02
C ILE A 120 10.65 -6.89 0.96
N GLU A 121 10.68 -8.22 0.81
CA GLU A 121 11.45 -9.12 1.67
C GLU A 121 12.94 -8.75 1.66
N ARG A 122 13.50 -8.54 0.46
CA ARG A 122 14.92 -8.22 0.26
C ARG A 122 15.34 -6.92 0.95
N ARG A 123 14.45 -5.91 0.97
CA ARG A 123 14.77 -4.56 1.47
C ARG A 123 14.37 -4.33 2.91
N LEU A 124 13.20 -4.81 3.31
CA LEU A 124 12.58 -4.52 4.60
C LEU A 124 12.52 -5.75 5.52
N GLY A 125 12.85 -6.93 5.00
CA GLY A 125 12.93 -8.17 5.76
C GLY A 125 11.65 -9.00 5.76
N LEU A 126 11.81 -10.26 6.18
CA LEU A 126 10.77 -11.28 6.17
C LEU A 126 9.53 -10.90 6.99
N GLU A 127 9.70 -10.30 8.17
CA GLU A 127 8.56 -9.97 9.04
C GLU A 127 7.64 -8.91 8.43
N VAL A 128 8.20 -7.96 7.67
CA VAL A 128 7.41 -6.91 6.99
C VAL A 128 6.57 -7.52 5.87
N VAL A 129 7.16 -8.35 5.02
CA VAL A 129 6.42 -8.98 3.91
C VAL A 129 5.40 -10.01 4.41
N LYS A 130 5.76 -10.76 5.46
CA LYS A 130 4.89 -11.80 6.02
C LYS A 130 3.62 -11.21 6.61
N ASN A 131 3.69 -10.04 7.22
CA ASN A 131 2.54 -9.36 7.84
C ASN A 131 2.08 -8.14 7.02
N MET A 132 2.31 -8.16 5.70
CA MET A 132 2.03 -7.04 4.81
C MET A 132 0.58 -6.53 4.96
N HIS A 133 0.44 -5.22 5.04
CA HIS A 133 -0.84 -4.54 4.86
C HIS A 133 -0.96 -4.15 3.39
N CYS A 134 -2.03 -4.60 2.71
CA CYS A 134 -2.24 -4.28 1.31
C CYS A 134 -3.70 -4.00 0.99
N HIS A 135 -3.91 -3.27 -0.09
CA HIS A 135 -5.22 -2.97 -0.65
C HIS A 135 -5.40 -3.73 -1.95
N PHE A 136 -6.62 -4.19 -2.21
CA PHE A 136 -6.93 -4.89 -3.45
C PHE A 136 -8.32 -4.52 -3.98
N THR A 137 -8.35 -4.25 -5.28
CA THR A 137 -9.55 -4.08 -6.09
C THR A 137 -9.18 -4.33 -7.55
N LYS A 138 -10.18 -4.50 -8.43
CA LYS A 138 -9.97 -4.32 -9.87
C LYS A 138 -10.00 -2.83 -10.22
N VAL A 139 -9.34 -2.43 -11.29
CA VAL A 139 -9.15 -1.02 -11.66
C VAL A 139 -9.23 -0.78 -13.17
N GLU A 140 -9.91 0.31 -13.53
CA GLU A 140 -9.82 0.96 -14.83
C GLU A 140 -8.74 2.04 -14.76
N PHE A 141 -7.86 2.09 -15.76
CA PHE A 141 -6.80 3.09 -15.84
C PHE A 141 -6.62 3.63 -17.26
N THR A 142 -5.96 4.77 -17.35
CA THR A 142 -5.61 5.47 -18.59
C THR A 142 -4.11 5.73 -18.61
N GLU A 143 -3.60 6.41 -19.64
CA GLU A 143 -2.21 6.88 -19.67
C GLU A 143 -1.87 7.82 -18.48
N LYS A 144 -2.88 8.45 -17.88
CA LYS A 144 -2.74 9.31 -16.68
C LYS A 144 -2.72 8.50 -15.36
N GLY A 145 -2.71 7.18 -15.45
CA GLY A 145 -2.84 6.26 -14.33
C GLY A 145 -4.28 5.90 -14.02
N GLU A 146 -4.53 5.51 -12.79
CA GLU A 146 -5.84 5.11 -12.28
C GLU A 146 -6.97 6.07 -12.66
N LYS A 147 -8.11 5.48 -13.04
CA LYS A 147 -9.38 6.17 -13.28
C LYS A 147 -10.46 5.78 -12.28
N ARG A 148 -10.70 4.48 -12.06
CA ARG A 148 -11.83 4.00 -11.23
C ARG A 148 -11.63 2.58 -10.71
N HIS A 149 -12.07 2.32 -9.48
CA HIS A 149 -12.17 0.97 -8.89
C HIS A 149 -13.41 0.22 -9.37
N HIS A 150 -13.25 -1.07 -9.60
CA HIS A 150 -14.25 -2.01 -10.09
C HIS A 150 -14.41 -3.20 -9.14
N THR A 151 -15.57 -3.83 -9.21
CA THR A 151 -15.86 -5.06 -8.46
C THR A 151 -15.07 -6.24 -9.03
N LEU A 152 -14.86 -7.28 -8.23
CA LEU A 152 -14.05 -8.44 -8.66
C LEU A 152 -14.65 -9.23 -9.82
N ASP A 153 -15.96 -9.16 -10.06
CA ASP A 153 -16.64 -9.94 -11.11
C ASP A 153 -16.57 -9.28 -12.50
N GLU A 154 -16.04 -8.05 -12.58
CA GLU A 154 -15.91 -7.35 -13.85
C GLU A 154 -14.68 -7.86 -14.61
N GLU A 155 -14.88 -8.88 -15.44
CA GLU A 155 -13.85 -9.56 -16.25
C GLU A 155 -12.91 -8.65 -17.07
N PRO A 156 -13.36 -7.52 -17.66
CA PRO A 156 -12.46 -6.66 -18.45
C PRO A 156 -11.35 -5.99 -17.64
N TYR A 157 -11.46 -5.94 -16.31
CA TYR A 157 -10.54 -5.22 -15.44
C TYR A 157 -9.65 -6.19 -14.65
N GLY A 158 -8.41 -5.77 -14.41
CA GLY A 158 -7.48 -6.43 -13.50
C GLY A 158 -7.11 -5.50 -12.35
N PRO A 159 -6.21 -5.92 -11.45
CA PRO A 159 -5.55 -7.23 -11.39
C PRO A 159 -6.46 -8.41 -11.01
N ASP A 160 -6.03 -9.64 -11.32
CA ASP A 160 -6.70 -10.87 -10.85
C ASP A 160 -6.18 -11.26 -9.45
N PHE A 161 -7.10 -11.32 -8.49
CA PHE A 161 -6.78 -11.67 -7.10
C PHE A 161 -6.23 -13.10 -6.97
N SER A 162 -6.66 -14.03 -7.83
CA SER A 162 -6.23 -15.43 -7.77
C SER A 162 -4.72 -15.58 -7.97
N ALA A 163 -4.12 -14.68 -8.77
CA ALA A 163 -2.68 -14.64 -8.95
C ALA A 163 -1.92 -14.16 -7.70
N LEU A 164 -2.47 -13.19 -6.96
CA LEU A 164 -1.92 -12.76 -5.67
C LEU A 164 -2.10 -13.84 -4.59
N ALA A 165 -3.28 -14.48 -4.54
CA ALA A 165 -3.60 -15.54 -3.58
C ALA A 165 -2.60 -16.70 -3.64
N LYS A 166 -2.17 -17.09 -4.86
CA LYS A 166 -1.12 -18.09 -5.07
C LYS A 166 0.21 -17.70 -4.42
N VAL A 167 0.62 -16.44 -4.59
CA VAL A 167 1.87 -15.94 -3.99
C VAL A 167 1.76 -15.88 -2.47
N ILE A 168 0.61 -15.45 -1.94
CA ILE A 168 0.35 -15.46 -0.49
C ILE A 168 0.51 -16.88 0.07
N ALA A 169 -0.08 -17.88 -0.57
CA ALA A 169 0.01 -19.27 -0.15
C ALA A 169 1.45 -19.83 -0.28
N GLU A 170 2.10 -19.59 -1.41
CA GLU A 170 3.48 -20.03 -1.70
C GLU A 170 4.48 -19.53 -0.65
N PHE A 171 4.41 -18.24 -0.30
CA PHE A 171 5.30 -17.60 0.67
C PHE A 171 4.79 -17.72 2.12
N LYS A 172 3.64 -18.37 2.34
CA LYS A 172 2.98 -18.48 3.65
C LYS A 172 2.82 -17.12 4.35
N LEU A 173 2.44 -16.11 3.57
CA LEU A 173 2.18 -14.77 4.07
C LEU A 173 0.88 -14.77 4.89
N ASN A 174 0.77 -13.82 5.81
CA ASN A 174 -0.39 -13.53 6.63
C ASN A 174 -0.79 -12.05 6.50
N PRO A 175 -1.18 -11.60 5.29
CA PRO A 175 -1.44 -10.19 5.06
C PRO A 175 -2.78 -9.74 5.65
N VAL A 176 -2.86 -8.46 5.99
CA VAL A 176 -4.14 -7.74 6.06
C VAL A 176 -4.46 -7.24 4.66
N ILE A 177 -5.61 -7.66 4.11
CA ILE A 177 -6.06 -7.26 2.78
C ILE A 177 -7.32 -6.41 2.94
N ILE A 178 -7.24 -5.13 2.56
CA ILE A 178 -8.37 -4.21 2.53
C ILE A 178 -9.00 -4.25 1.14
N SER A 179 -10.30 -4.52 1.07
CA SER A 179 -11.05 -4.32 -0.17
C SER A 179 -11.34 -2.84 -0.34
N GLU A 180 -11.08 -2.30 -1.53
CA GLU A 180 -11.44 -0.93 -1.90
C GLU A 180 -12.42 -0.91 -3.08
N SER A 181 -13.11 -2.03 -3.30
CA SER A 181 -14.09 -2.14 -4.36
C SER A 181 -15.37 -1.37 -4.02
N PRO A 182 -16.25 -1.09 -5.00
CA PRO A 182 -17.56 -0.50 -4.75
C PRO A 182 -18.47 -1.31 -3.80
N ILE A 183 -18.16 -2.59 -3.54
CA ILE A 183 -18.92 -3.51 -2.68
C ILE A 183 -17.99 -4.23 -1.68
N LEU A 184 -17.39 -3.44 -0.79
CA LEU A 184 -16.34 -3.83 0.16
C LEU A 184 -16.52 -5.23 0.78
N ASP A 185 -17.65 -5.48 1.45
CA ASP A 185 -17.87 -6.71 2.22
C ASP A 185 -17.98 -7.95 1.31
N LEU A 186 -18.68 -7.81 0.17
CA LEU A 186 -18.92 -8.92 -0.76
C LEU A 186 -17.63 -9.34 -1.45
N ASP A 187 -16.83 -8.37 -1.90
CA ASP A 187 -15.57 -8.67 -2.57
C ASP A 187 -14.48 -9.11 -1.57
N ALA A 188 -14.50 -8.60 -0.32
CA ALA A 188 -13.66 -9.14 0.75
C ALA A 188 -13.95 -10.63 1.03
N ILE A 189 -15.23 -11.02 1.06
CA ILE A 189 -15.64 -12.43 1.20
C ILE A 189 -15.11 -13.28 0.04
N LYS A 190 -15.22 -12.80 -1.20
CA LYS A 190 -14.69 -13.51 -2.37
C LYS A 190 -13.17 -13.68 -2.30
N MET A 191 -12.44 -12.62 -1.95
CA MET A 191 -10.98 -12.69 -1.77
C MET A 191 -10.60 -13.72 -0.71
N ARG A 192 -11.27 -13.70 0.44
CA ARG A 192 -11.09 -14.71 1.49
C ARG A 192 -11.31 -16.13 0.94
N ASP A 193 -12.41 -16.35 0.23
CA ASP A 193 -12.77 -17.68 -0.26
C ASP A 193 -11.79 -18.19 -1.34
N ILE A 194 -11.29 -17.30 -2.20
CA ILE A 194 -10.22 -17.61 -3.17
C ILE A 194 -8.93 -17.99 -2.43
N LEU A 195 -8.49 -17.16 -1.47
CA LEU A 195 -7.27 -17.43 -0.72
C LEU A 195 -7.36 -18.72 0.09
N MET A 196 -8.50 -19.00 0.71
CA MET A 196 -8.73 -20.23 1.48
C MET A 196 -8.69 -21.50 0.61
N LYS A 197 -8.97 -21.40 -0.70
CA LYS A 197 -8.80 -22.53 -1.63
C LYS A 197 -7.32 -22.77 -1.91
N GLU A 198 -6.56 -21.72 -2.19
CA GLU A 198 -5.11 -21.81 -2.44
C GLU A 198 -4.33 -22.29 -1.21
N LEU A 199 -4.77 -21.96 0.01
CA LEU A 199 -4.14 -22.44 1.26
C LEU A 199 -4.43 -23.91 1.60
N LYS A 200 -5.45 -24.52 0.98
CA LYS A 200 -5.84 -25.93 1.20
C LYS A 200 -5.28 -26.89 0.15
N GLY A 201 -4.88 -26.36 -1.01
CA GLY A 201 -4.22 -27.11 -2.09
C GLY A 201 -2.74 -27.29 -1.81
#